data_AF-A0A976PJK4-F1
#
_entry.id   AF-A0A976PJK4-F1
#
_cell.length_a   1.000
_cell.length_b   1.000
_cell.length_c   1.000
_cell.angle_alpha   90.00
_cell.angle_beta   90.00
_cell.angle_gamma   90.00
#
_symmetry.space_group_name_H-M   'P 1'
#
loop_
_entity.id
_entity.type
_entity.pdbx_description
1 polymer ?
#
loop_
_entity_poly.entity_id
_entity_poly.type
_entity_poly.pdbx_seq_one_letter_code
_entity_poly.pdbx_strand_id
1 'polypeptide(L)'
;MLLRFKIPSGITALLIGTAAGYFDPEIKSDQLFRFLSQIGITSLFVFAGLEVEWNELKEDRKYFTGYILVWTVALLIIALGFFKFMGFPFQEALIYSLGIFTPSAGFIINSLHSFKVNEDQEYWIKSKAISKEITAILLLFVALQSGNLKNLGLSVLFYISLFLILPWVFKYFFKFISPHAP
;
A
#
# COMPACT_ATOMS: atom_id res chain seq x y z
N MET A 1 13.47 -18.45 9.50
CA MET A 1 14.91 -18.72 9.75
C MET A 1 15.73 -17.43 9.90
N LEU A 2 15.51 -16.37 9.09
CA LEU A 2 16.25 -15.09 9.17
C LEU A 2 15.77 -14.09 10.24
N LEU A 3 14.57 -14.26 10.80
CA LEU A 3 14.10 -13.47 11.95
C LEU A 3 15.00 -13.59 13.19
N ARG A 4 15.77 -14.69 13.30
CA ARG A 4 16.78 -14.86 14.38
C ARG A 4 17.89 -13.80 14.34
N PHE A 5 18.14 -13.21 13.17
CA PHE A 5 19.12 -12.13 13.00
C PHE A 5 18.52 -10.72 13.13
N LYS A 6 17.25 -10.62 13.55
CA LYS A 6 16.50 -9.34 13.66
C LYS A 6 16.44 -8.54 12.35
N ILE A 7 16.57 -9.21 11.20
CA ILE A 7 16.39 -8.58 9.89
C ILE A 7 14.88 -8.60 9.57
N PRO A 8 14.27 -7.44 9.24
CA PRO A 8 12.87 -7.38 8.83
C PRO A 8 12.56 -8.33 7.66
N SER A 9 11.37 -8.90 7.67
CA SER A 9 10.90 -9.85 6.66
C SER A 9 10.93 -9.25 5.25
N GLY A 10 10.59 -7.97 5.11
CA GLY A 10 10.61 -7.27 3.82
C GLY A 10 12.00 -7.18 3.18
N ILE A 11 13.04 -6.85 3.96
CA ILE A 11 14.42 -6.79 3.47
C ILE A 11 14.90 -8.19 3.09
N THR A 12 14.58 -9.18 3.92
CA THR A 12 14.90 -10.59 3.64
C THR A 12 14.26 -11.04 2.33
N ALA A 13 12.97 -10.78 2.14
CA ALA A 13 12.25 -11.16 0.93
C ALA A 13 12.81 -10.47 -0.32
N LEU A 14 13.16 -9.18 -0.22
CA LEU A 14 13.79 -8.43 -1.31
C LEU A 14 15.15 -9.03 -1.71
N LEU A 15 16.02 -9.32 -0.75
CA LEU A 15 17.34 -9.88 -1.01
C LEU A 15 17.25 -11.28 -1.63
N ILE A 16 16.41 -12.14 -1.08
CA ILE A 16 16.19 -13.49 -1.60
C ILE A 16 15.60 -13.43 -3.01
N GLY A 17 14.56 -12.61 -3.23
CA GLY A 17 13.93 -12.45 -4.54
C GLY A 17 14.90 -11.90 -5.59
N THR A 18 15.73 -10.92 -5.22
CA THR A 18 16.76 -10.36 -6.11
C THR A 18 17.83 -11.39 -6.46
N ALA A 19 18.31 -12.16 -5.46
CA ALA A 19 19.28 -13.22 -5.69
C ALA A 19 18.69 -14.33 -6.57
N ALA A 20 17.47 -14.79 -6.27
CA ALA A 20 16.78 -15.81 -7.06
C ALA A 20 16.60 -15.37 -8.52
N GLY A 21 16.13 -14.15 -8.76
CA GLY A 21 15.97 -13.61 -10.12
C GLY A 21 17.29 -13.28 -10.84
N TYR A 22 18.42 -13.26 -10.13
CA TYR A 22 19.75 -13.18 -10.73
C TYR A 22 20.24 -14.57 -11.18
N PHE A 23 20.06 -15.59 -10.34
CA PHE A 23 20.47 -16.97 -10.65
C PHE A 23 19.58 -17.65 -11.68
N ASP A 24 18.28 -17.35 -11.66
CA ASP A 24 17.31 -17.85 -12.62
C ASP A 24 16.51 -16.69 -13.22
N PRO A 25 16.92 -16.20 -14.41
CA PRO A 25 16.22 -15.13 -15.11
C PRO A 25 14.80 -15.51 -15.56
N GLU A 26 14.46 -16.80 -15.70
CA GLU A 26 13.15 -17.25 -16.19
C GLU A 26 12.04 -16.93 -15.18
N ILE A 27 12.37 -16.89 -13.88
CA ILE A 27 11.49 -16.48 -12.78
C ILE A 27 10.87 -15.09 -13.05
N LYS A 28 11.59 -14.17 -13.68
CA LYS A 28 11.09 -12.82 -13.99
C LYS A 28 9.96 -12.84 -15.01
N SER A 29 10.04 -13.76 -15.96
CA SER A 29 9.03 -13.94 -17.01
C SER A 29 7.89 -14.86 -16.60
N ASP A 30 8.12 -15.75 -15.64
CA ASP A 30 7.19 -16.79 -15.22
C ASP A 30 5.84 -16.23 -14.71
N GLN A 31 4.76 -16.78 -15.25
CA GLN A 31 3.40 -16.31 -14.95
C GLN A 31 2.93 -16.73 -13.55
N LEU A 32 3.32 -17.91 -13.07
CA LEU A 32 2.98 -18.39 -11.74
C LEU A 32 3.64 -17.49 -10.68
N PHE A 33 4.91 -17.13 -10.85
CA PHE A 33 5.59 -16.21 -9.94
C PHE A 33 4.95 -14.82 -9.91
N ARG A 34 4.53 -14.28 -11.06
CA ARG A 34 3.78 -13.03 -11.12
C ARG A 34 2.45 -13.14 -10.37
N PHE A 35 1.70 -14.21 -10.59
CA PHE A 35 0.43 -14.45 -9.92
C PHE A 35 0.60 -14.57 -8.40
N LEU A 36 1.55 -15.38 -7.93
CA LEU A 36 1.85 -15.54 -6.52
C LEU A 36 2.31 -14.22 -5.87
N SER A 37 3.10 -13.41 -6.59
CA SER A 37 3.53 -12.10 -6.12
C SER A 37 2.35 -11.15 -5.96
N GLN A 38 1.42 -11.12 -6.93
CA GLN A 38 0.21 -10.31 -6.84
C GLN A 38 -0.67 -10.72 -5.66
N ILE A 39 -0.95 -12.02 -5.51
CA ILE A 39 -1.75 -12.53 -4.38
C ILE A 39 -1.07 -12.21 -3.04
N GLY A 40 0.25 -12.42 -2.94
CA GLY A 40 1.02 -12.15 -1.72
C GLY A 40 0.99 -10.66 -1.33
N ILE A 41 1.25 -9.77 -2.28
CA ILE A 41 1.20 -8.32 -2.06
C ILE A 41 -0.22 -7.90 -1.69
N THR A 42 -1.23 -8.28 -2.47
CA THR A 42 -2.63 -7.92 -2.18
C THR A 42 -3.08 -8.42 -0.81
N SER A 43 -2.71 -9.65 -0.42
CA SER A 43 -3.04 -10.20 0.89
C SER A 43 -2.41 -9.40 2.03
N LEU A 44 -1.12 -9.03 1.90
CA LEU A 44 -0.42 -8.23 2.91
C LEU A 44 -1.10 -6.87 3.11
N PHE A 45 -1.53 -6.23 2.02
CA PHE A 45 -2.28 -4.97 2.08
C PHE A 45 -3.67 -5.14 2.72
N VAL A 46 -4.39 -6.22 2.40
CA VAL A 46 -5.68 -6.51 3.02
C VAL A 46 -5.53 -6.71 4.53
N PHE A 47 -4.57 -7.51 4.98
CA PHE A 47 -4.32 -7.70 6.42
C PHE A 47 -3.90 -6.41 7.10
N ALA A 48 -2.99 -5.64 6.50
CA ALA A 48 -2.59 -4.33 7.01
C ALA A 48 -3.77 -3.38 7.17
N GLY A 49 -4.74 -3.42 6.25
CA GLY A 49 -5.97 -2.62 6.31
C GLY A 49 -6.97 -3.10 7.37
N LEU A 50 -7.03 -4.42 7.63
CA LEU A 50 -7.88 -5.00 8.67
C LEU A 50 -7.37 -4.72 10.09
N GLU A 51 -6.05 -4.57 10.25
CA GLU A 51 -5.41 -4.20 11.53
C GLU A 51 -5.59 -2.71 11.88
N VAL A 52 -6.30 -1.93 11.06
CA VAL A 52 -6.59 -0.52 11.31
C VAL A 52 -7.83 -0.38 12.18
N GLU A 53 -7.68 0.22 13.35
CA GLU A 53 -8.81 0.53 14.21
C GLU A 53 -9.46 1.87 13.84
N TRP A 54 -10.64 1.79 13.21
CA TRP A 54 -11.37 2.98 12.72
C TRP A 54 -11.75 3.97 13.84
N ASN A 55 -12.02 3.46 15.04
CA ASN A 55 -12.40 4.28 16.18
C ASN A 55 -11.24 5.15 16.66
N GLU A 56 -10.02 4.61 16.68
CA GLU A 56 -8.81 5.31 17.10
C GLU A 56 -8.43 6.40 16.08
N LEU A 57 -8.51 6.11 14.78
CA LEU A 57 -8.27 7.09 13.71
C LEU A 57 -9.19 8.32 13.79
N LYS A 58 -10.43 8.12 14.29
CA LYS A 58 -11.42 9.20 14.40
C LYS A 58 -11.07 10.15 15.54
N GLU A 59 -10.50 9.65 16.63
CA GLU A 59 -10.12 10.44 17.80
C GLU A 59 -8.99 11.43 17.45
N ASP A 60 -7.99 10.96 16.70
CA ASP A 60 -6.82 11.75 16.29
C ASP A 60 -6.95 12.37 14.88
N ARG A 61 -8.17 12.44 14.32
CA ARG A 61 -8.41 12.87 12.93
C ARG A 61 -7.68 14.16 12.56
N LYS A 62 -7.68 15.16 13.45
CA LYS A 62 -7.05 16.47 13.21
C LYS A 62 -5.54 16.36 13.03
N TYR A 63 -4.90 15.51 13.82
CA TYR A 63 -3.48 15.23 13.69
C TYR A 63 -3.20 14.53 12.36
N PHE A 64 -3.95 13.48 12.03
CA PHE A 64 -3.75 12.71 10.81
C PHE A 64 -3.98 13.55 9.55
N THR A 65 -4.99 14.44 9.52
CA THR A 65 -5.20 15.31 8.36
C THR A 65 -4.05 16.29 8.16
N GLY A 66 -3.53 16.87 9.25
CA GLY A 66 -2.35 17.73 9.18
C GLY A 66 -1.12 16.97 8.70
N TYR A 67 -0.92 15.76 9.23
CA TYR A 67 0.19 14.89 8.86
C TYR A 67 0.16 14.48 7.38
N ILE A 68 -1.01 14.05 6.90
CA ILE A 68 -1.22 13.68 5.49
C ILE A 68 -0.92 14.87 4.57
N LEU A 69 -1.34 16.07 4.95
CA LEU A 69 -1.08 17.28 4.17
C LEU A 69 0.42 17.59 4.10
N VAL A 70 1.12 17.57 5.23
CA VAL A 70 2.57 17.78 5.28
C VAL A 70 3.30 16.73 4.45
N TRP A 71 2.90 15.46 4.56
CA TRP A 71 3.49 14.38 3.78
C TRP A 71 3.25 14.52 2.28
N THR A 72 2.03 14.90 1.88
CA THR A 72 1.68 15.15 0.48
C THR A 72 2.53 16.27 -0.10
N VAL A 73 2.68 17.39 0.63
CA VAL A 73 3.53 18.50 0.22
C VAL A 73 4.98 18.05 0.11
N ALA A 74 5.48 17.25 1.06
CA ALA A 74 6.83 16.71 0.99
C ALA A 74 7.05 15.86 -0.28
N LEU A 75 6.11 14.97 -0.62
CA LEU A 75 6.18 14.15 -1.84
C LEU A 75 6.17 15.01 -3.11
N LEU A 76 5.35 16.08 -3.16
CA LEU A 76 5.33 17.01 -4.28
C LEU A 76 6.65 17.77 -4.43
N ILE A 77 7.26 18.20 -3.32
CA ILE A 77 8.57 18.86 -3.34
C ILE A 77 9.64 17.89 -3.89
N ILE A 78 9.62 16.63 -3.44
CA ILE A 78 10.55 15.60 -3.95
C ILE A 78 10.33 15.35 -5.44
N ALA A 79 9.07 15.26 -5.89
CA ALA A 79 8.72 15.10 -7.30
C ALA A 79 9.19 16.29 -8.14
N LEU A 80 9.04 17.52 -7.64
CA LEU A 80 9.59 18.71 -8.29
C LEU A 80 11.13 18.67 -8.35
N GLY A 81 11.78 18.09 -7.34
CA GLY A 81 13.20 17.79 -7.35
C GLY A 81 13.59 16.85 -8.50
N PHE A 82 12.92 15.72 -8.64
CA PHE A 82 13.15 14.80 -9.77
C PHE A 82 12.87 15.45 -11.12
N PHE A 83 11.77 16.20 -11.24
CA PHE A 83 11.44 16.95 -12.45
C PHE A 83 12.55 17.93 -12.85
N LYS A 84 13.05 18.72 -11.89
CA LYS A 84 14.03 19.79 -12.17
C LYS A 84 15.46 19.27 -12.35
N PHE A 85 15.88 18.30 -11.54
CA PHE A 85 17.28 17.83 -11.52
C PHE A 85 17.53 16.61 -12.40
N MET A 86 16.53 15.74 -12.61
CA MET A 86 16.68 14.55 -13.46
C MET A 86 15.99 14.69 -14.83
N GLY A 87 15.25 15.78 -15.06
CA GLY A 87 14.58 16.05 -16.34
C GLY A 87 13.40 15.12 -16.63
N PHE A 88 12.89 14.39 -15.62
CA PHE A 88 11.72 13.53 -15.78
C PHE A 88 10.47 14.37 -16.04
N PRO A 89 9.53 13.91 -16.90
CA PRO A 89 8.17 14.44 -16.93
C PRO A 89 7.54 14.40 -15.53
N PHE A 90 6.70 15.39 -15.20
CA PHE A 90 6.16 15.52 -13.84
C PHE A 90 5.39 14.28 -13.37
N GLN A 91 4.66 13.61 -14.29
CA GLN A 91 3.95 12.36 -13.99
C GLN A 91 4.91 11.25 -13.55
N GLU A 92 6.00 11.04 -14.28
CA GLU A 92 7.03 10.05 -13.96
C GLU A 92 7.73 10.42 -12.65
N ALA A 93 8.13 11.68 -12.50
CA ALA A 93 8.75 12.20 -11.28
C ALA A 93 7.88 11.95 -10.03
N LEU A 94 6.56 12.15 -10.14
CA LEU A 94 5.61 11.86 -9.08
C LEU A 94 5.53 10.35 -8.79
N ILE A 95 5.47 9.50 -9.82
CA ILE A 95 5.47 8.04 -9.67
C ILE A 95 6.75 7.56 -8.97
N TYR A 96 7.92 8.08 -9.34
CA TYR A 96 9.19 7.76 -8.69
C TYR A 96 9.22 8.20 -7.23
N SER A 97 8.79 9.43 -6.93
CA SER A 97 8.68 9.90 -5.55
C SER A 97 7.78 9.00 -4.70
N LEU A 98 6.63 8.61 -5.25
CA LEU A 98 5.71 7.72 -4.56
C LEU A 98 6.34 6.34 -4.34
N GLY A 99 6.97 5.75 -5.35
CA GLY A 99 7.56 4.41 -5.24
C GLY A 99 8.72 4.32 -4.26
N ILE A 100 9.57 5.36 -4.19
CA ILE A 100 10.78 5.34 -3.34
C ILE A 100 10.47 5.74 -1.90
N PHE A 101 9.61 6.74 -1.70
CA PHE A 101 9.44 7.36 -0.39
C PHE A 101 8.19 6.90 0.36
N THR A 102 7.30 6.12 -0.27
CA THR A 102 6.14 5.55 0.42
C THR A 102 6.57 4.33 1.25
N PRO A 103 6.39 4.37 2.58
CA PRO A 103 6.62 3.19 3.41
C PRO A 103 5.56 2.12 3.13
N SER A 104 5.93 0.84 3.19
CA SER A 104 4.97 -0.25 3.13
C SER A 104 4.39 -0.52 4.52
N ALA A 105 3.12 -0.21 4.75
CA ALA A 105 2.52 -0.41 6.06
C ALA A 105 2.46 -1.90 6.41
N GLY A 106 2.09 -2.77 5.45
CA GLY A 106 2.02 -4.20 5.71
C GLY A 106 3.34 -4.83 6.20
N PHE A 107 4.49 -4.43 5.65
CA PHE A 107 5.78 -4.91 6.17
C PHE A 107 6.15 -4.30 7.51
N ILE A 108 5.83 -3.02 7.74
CA ILE A 108 6.08 -2.35 9.03
C ILE A 108 5.27 -3.04 10.13
N ILE A 109 3.96 -3.19 9.92
CA ILE A 109 3.01 -3.78 10.84
C ILE A 109 3.42 -5.21 11.20
N ASN A 110 3.67 -6.06 10.19
CA ASN A 110 4.11 -7.43 10.40
C ASN A 110 5.47 -7.52 11.14
N SER A 111 6.32 -6.52 10.98
CA SER A 111 7.63 -6.48 11.66
C SER A 111 7.55 -5.91 13.08
N LEU A 112 6.54 -5.10 13.42
CA LEU A 112 6.42 -4.43 14.72
C LEU A 112 6.38 -5.42 15.89
N HIS A 113 5.72 -6.56 15.74
CA HIS A 113 5.69 -7.63 16.75
C HIS A 113 7.07 -8.19 17.10
N SER A 114 8.07 -8.03 16.23
CA SER A 114 9.45 -8.45 16.50
C SER A 114 10.24 -7.43 17.34
N PHE A 115 9.71 -6.22 17.53
CA PHE A 115 10.31 -5.16 18.32
C PHE A 115 9.58 -5.01 19.66
N LYS A 116 10.32 -4.71 20.73
CA LYS A 116 9.74 -4.39 22.05
C LYS A 116 9.32 -2.93 22.09
N VAL A 117 8.23 -2.58 21.41
CA VAL A 117 7.61 -1.25 21.42
C VAL A 117 6.42 -1.23 22.38
N ASN A 118 6.13 -0.06 22.97
CA ASN A 118 4.92 0.20 23.74
C ASN A 118 3.69 0.20 22.79
N GLU A 119 2.52 -0.20 23.28
CA GLU A 119 1.21 -0.09 22.62
C GLU A 119 0.98 1.31 22.02
N ASP A 120 1.28 2.39 22.76
CA ASP A 120 1.14 3.77 22.22
C ASP A 120 2.04 4.00 21.01
N GLN A 121 3.28 3.50 21.06
CA GLN A 121 4.24 3.65 19.97
C GLN A 121 3.82 2.82 18.77
N GLU A 122 3.35 1.60 19.01
CA GLU A 122 2.85 0.70 17.99
C GLU A 122 1.68 1.37 17.23
N TYR A 123 0.70 1.89 17.96
CA TYR A 123 -0.41 2.66 17.41
C TYR A 123 0.07 3.80 16.50
N TRP A 124 0.95 4.67 17.01
CA TRP A 124 1.43 5.81 16.23
C TRP A 124 2.21 5.40 14.98
N ILE A 125 2.98 4.31 15.04
CA ILE A 125 3.72 3.80 13.89
C ILE A 125 2.75 3.22 12.85
N LYS A 126 1.80 2.37 13.28
CA LYS A 126 0.77 1.78 12.44
C LYS A 126 -0.02 2.84 11.69
N SER A 127 -0.63 3.76 12.43
CA SER A 127 -1.53 4.77 11.87
C SER A 127 -0.82 5.73 10.91
N LYS A 128 0.45 6.09 11.19
CA LYS A 128 1.26 6.91 10.27
C LYS A 128 1.65 6.15 9.00
N ALA A 129 2.02 4.87 9.11
CA ALA A 129 2.38 4.04 7.97
C ALA A 129 1.18 3.85 7.02
N ILE A 130 0.03 3.46 7.57
CA ILE A 130 -1.22 3.27 6.83
C ILE A 130 -1.66 4.57 6.16
N SER A 131 -1.64 5.69 6.89
CA SER A 131 -2.02 7.01 6.33
C SER A 131 -1.16 7.40 5.13
N LYS A 132 0.15 7.16 5.19
CA LYS A 132 1.07 7.44 4.08
C LYS A 132 0.80 6.56 2.88
N GLU A 133 0.54 5.29 3.10
CA GLU A 133 0.26 4.32 2.04
C GLU A 133 -1.06 4.64 1.33
N ILE A 134 -2.14 4.94 2.07
CA ILE A 134 -3.41 5.39 1.49
C ILE A 134 -3.20 6.67 0.66
N THR A 135 -2.47 7.63 1.22
CA THR A 135 -2.15 8.88 0.52
C THR A 135 -1.41 8.59 -0.79
N ALA A 136 -0.43 7.70 -0.75
CA ALA A 136 0.36 7.35 -1.92
C ALA A 136 -0.45 6.64 -2.99
N ILE A 137 -1.36 5.72 -2.62
CA ILE A 137 -2.26 5.05 -3.57
C ILE A 137 -3.17 6.06 -4.25
N LEU A 138 -3.74 7.02 -3.50
CA LEU A 138 -4.58 8.08 -4.06
C LEU A 138 -3.80 8.97 -5.02
N LEU A 139 -2.60 9.41 -4.63
CA LEU A 139 -1.74 10.22 -5.49
C LEU A 139 -1.27 9.45 -6.73
N LEU A 140 -0.96 8.16 -6.59
CA LEU A 140 -0.56 7.30 -7.70
C LEU A 140 -1.72 7.14 -8.69
N PHE A 141 -2.93 6.91 -8.18
CA PHE A 141 -4.13 6.84 -9.01
C PHE A 141 -4.33 8.13 -9.81
N VAL A 142 -4.20 9.30 -9.17
CA VAL A 142 -4.27 10.60 -9.86
C VAL A 142 -3.15 10.75 -10.88
N ALA A 143 -1.92 10.37 -10.54
CA ALA A 143 -0.77 10.44 -11.44
C ALA A 143 -1.00 9.60 -12.70
N LEU A 144 -1.46 8.36 -12.56
CA LEU A 144 -1.72 7.45 -13.67
C LEU A 144 -2.88 7.89 -14.56
N GLN A 145 -3.89 8.55 -13.99
CA GLN A 145 -5.07 9.01 -14.72
C GLN A 145 -4.99 10.46 -15.22
N SER A 146 -3.90 11.17 -14.92
CA SER A 146 -3.73 12.60 -15.19
C SER A 146 -3.86 12.99 -16.68
N GLY A 147 -3.61 12.06 -17.61
CA GLY A 147 -3.78 12.29 -19.04
C GLY A 147 -5.23 12.37 -19.54
N ASN A 148 -6.22 11.97 -18.74
CA ASN A 148 -7.63 11.98 -19.16
C ASN A 148 -8.59 12.16 -17.97
N LEU A 149 -9.06 13.39 -17.75
CA LEU A 149 -10.00 13.73 -16.67
C LEU A 149 -11.31 12.92 -16.72
N LYS A 150 -11.79 12.54 -17.92
CA LYS A 150 -13.00 11.71 -18.03
C LYS A 150 -12.75 10.30 -17.48
N ASN A 151 -11.60 9.71 -17.80
CA ASN A 151 -11.22 8.39 -17.30
C ASN A 151 -10.98 8.40 -15.79
N LEU A 152 -10.41 9.49 -15.25
CA LEU A 152 -10.29 9.69 -13.81
C LEU A 152 -11.67 9.65 -13.14
N GLY A 153 -12.62 10.48 -13.62
CA GLY A 153 -13.97 10.55 -13.05
C GLY A 153 -14.70 9.21 -13.11
N LEU A 154 -14.60 8.50 -14.24
CA LEU A 154 -15.25 7.21 -14.43
C LEU A 154 -14.62 6.12 -13.54
N SER A 155 -13.30 6.15 -13.36
CA SER A 155 -12.59 5.22 -12.47
C SER A 155 -12.92 5.47 -11.00
N VAL A 156 -13.01 6.74 -10.56
CA VAL A 156 -13.45 7.09 -9.21
C VAL A 156 -14.88 6.60 -8.97
N LEU A 157 -15.78 6.85 -9.92
CA LEU A 157 -17.16 6.41 -9.84
C LEU A 157 -17.27 4.89 -9.79
N PHE A 158 -16.46 4.17 -10.56
CA PHE A 158 -16.38 2.72 -10.50
C PHE A 158 -15.95 2.22 -9.11
N TYR A 159 -14.88 2.77 -8.53
CA TYR A 159 -14.43 2.36 -7.20
C TYR A 159 -15.46 2.68 -6.11
N ILE A 160 -16.08 3.87 -6.14
CA ILE A 160 -17.16 4.22 -5.21
C ILE A 160 -18.32 3.23 -5.35
N SER A 161 -18.72 2.90 -6.58
CA SER A 161 -19.77 1.92 -6.85
C SER A 161 -19.39 0.55 -6.30
N LEU A 162 -18.15 0.11 -6.50
CA LEU A 162 -17.63 -1.13 -5.95
C LEU A 162 -17.74 -1.14 -4.41
N PHE A 163 -17.27 -0.09 -3.73
CA PHE A 163 -17.35 0.03 -2.27
C PHE A 163 -18.78 -0.02 -1.73
N LEU A 164 -19.75 0.54 -2.46
CA LEU A 164 -21.16 0.52 -2.07
C LEU A 164 -21.84 -0.83 -2.35
N ILE A 165 -21.46 -1.51 -3.44
CA ILE A 165 -22.05 -2.78 -3.88
C ILE A 165 -21.47 -3.98 -3.11
N LEU A 166 -20.17 -3.94 -2.78
CA LEU A 166 -19.44 -5.07 -2.19
C LEU A 166 -20.06 -5.60 -0.87
N PRO A 167 -20.51 -4.76 0.09
CA PRO A 167 -21.18 -5.23 1.30
C PRO A 167 -22.46 -6.02 0.98
N TRP A 168 -23.20 -5.59 -0.04
CA TRP A 168 -24.42 -6.25 -0.46
C TRP A 168 -24.13 -7.59 -1.15
N VAL A 169 -23.10 -7.63 -2.01
CA VAL A 169 -22.61 -8.87 -2.63
C VAL A 169 -22.19 -9.88 -1.56
N PHE A 170 -21.40 -9.46 -0.57
CA PHE A 170 -21.01 -10.34 0.54
C PHE A 170 -22.21 -10.81 1.36
N LYS A 171 -23.16 -9.92 1.66
CA LYS A 171 -24.40 -10.30 2.35
C LYS A 171 -25.18 -11.37 1.58
N TYR A 172 -25.28 -11.24 0.26
CA TYR A 172 -25.90 -12.25 -0.60
C TYR A 172 -25.12 -13.55 -0.61
N PHE A 173 -23.80 -13.48 -0.74
CA PHE A 173 -22.91 -14.64 -0.69
C PHE A 173 -23.08 -15.43 0.62
N PHE A 174 -23.03 -14.77 1.77
CA PHE A 174 -23.22 -15.41 3.06
C PHE A 174 -24.65 -15.97 3.25
N LYS A 175 -25.67 -15.29 2.71
CA LYS A 175 -27.05 -15.75 2.84
C LYS A 175 -27.38 -16.96 1.97
N PHE A 176 -26.84 -17.03 0.75
CA PHE A 176 -27.26 -18.03 -0.24
C PHE A 176 -26.20 -19.09 -0.54
N ILE A 177 -24.92 -18.74 -0.52
CA ILE A 177 -23.82 -19.64 -0.89
C ILE A 177 -23.25 -20.33 0.34
N SER A 178 -23.02 -19.60 1.44
CA SER A 178 -22.49 -20.21 2.69
C SER A 178 -23.32 -21.37 3.24
N PRO A 179 -24.67 -21.41 3.15
CA PRO A 179 -25.46 -22.55 3.64
C PRO A 179 -25.30 -23.82 2.79
N HIS A 180 -24.78 -23.69 1.57
CA HIS A 180 -24.54 -24.79 0.64
C HIS A 180 -23.05 -25.13 0.52
N ALA A 181 -22.19 -24.46 1.30
CA ALA A 181 -20.80 -24.83 1.43
C ALA A 181 -20.69 -26.06 2.33
N PRO A 182 -19.91 -27.09 1.94
CA PRO A 182 -19.75 -28.33 2.69
C PRO A 182 -19.03 -28.15 4.03
#